data_AF-A0A9E0QC75-F1
#
_entry.id   AF-A0A9E0QC75-F1
#
_cell.length_a   1.000
_cell.length_b   1.000
_cell.length_c   1.000
_cell.angle_alpha   90.00
_cell.angle_beta   90.00
_cell.angle_gamma   90.00
#
_symmetry.space_group_name_H-M   'P 1'
#
loop_
_entity.id
_entity.type
_entity.pdbx_description
1 polymer ?
#
loop_
_entity_poly.entity_id
_entity_poly.type
_entity_poly.pdbx_seq_one_letter_code
_entity_poly.pdbx_strand_id
1 'polypeptide(L)'
;MKTSPTKYFLLSSLLLFCVTLHAQKHYIVGCADSTARQEYKMNIGVKDADVSGILVMKSDSDGGIKCALMNEFGISALNFSVSSDRRKVELVSVISFLDKWYIRKVLKSDLEYLFSATEDDLEKENHSKVIRRDDTSVILENKKYNITYTLEELKDKDYEVAQ
;
A
#
# COMPACT_ATOMS: atom_id res chain seq x y z
N MET A 1 -38.89 47.34 -25.04
CA MET A 1 -37.98 46.65 -24.09
C MET A 1 -37.98 45.16 -24.42
N LYS A 2 -36.88 44.64 -24.97
CA LYS A 2 -36.69 43.19 -25.21
C LYS A 2 -35.32 42.83 -24.62
N THR A 3 -35.32 42.36 -23.37
CA THR A 3 -34.12 41.91 -22.68
C THR A 3 -33.91 40.43 -23.00
N SER A 4 -32.90 40.12 -23.79
CA SER A 4 -32.47 38.76 -24.15
C SER A 4 -31.62 38.18 -23.00
N PRO A 5 -31.99 37.02 -22.40
CA PRO A 5 -31.27 36.44 -21.28
C PRO A 5 -30.23 35.41 -21.74
N THR A 6 -29.43 35.70 -22.77
CA THR A 6 -28.51 34.69 -23.34
C THR A 6 -27.09 34.78 -22.76
N LYS A 7 -26.78 35.79 -21.92
CA LYS A 7 -25.41 36.05 -21.45
C LYS A 7 -25.00 35.24 -20.21
N TYR A 8 -25.94 34.77 -19.40
CA TYR A 8 -25.64 34.04 -18.15
C TYR A 8 -25.46 32.53 -18.36
N PHE A 9 -25.93 31.99 -19.48
CA PHE A 9 -25.86 30.55 -19.76
C PHE A 9 -24.42 30.08 -20.04
N LEU A 10 -23.59 30.94 -20.64
CA LEU A 10 -22.19 30.59 -20.97
C LEU A 10 -21.28 30.58 -19.73
N LEU A 11 -21.55 31.41 -18.71
CA LEU A 11 -20.79 31.42 -17.45
C LEU A 11 -21.10 30.20 -16.57
N SER A 12 -22.34 29.71 -16.59
CA SER A 12 -22.73 28.47 -15.90
C SER A 12 -22.04 27.23 -16.48
N SER A 13 -21.74 27.23 -17.78
CA SER A 13 -21.08 26.11 -18.46
C SER A 13 -19.58 26.00 -18.13
N LEU A 14 -18.93 27.10 -17.74
CA LEU A 14 -17.50 27.11 -17.43
C LEU A 14 -17.22 26.66 -15.99
N LEU A 15 -18.15 26.93 -15.06
CA LEU A 15 -18.08 26.48 -13.66
C LEU A 15 -18.30 24.96 -13.49
N LEU A 16 -19.03 24.32 -14.41
CA LEU A 16 -19.25 22.88 -14.42
C LEU A 16 -18.11 22.06 -15.06
N PHE A 17 -17.10 22.72 -15.66
CA PHE A 17 -15.92 22.03 -16.20
C PHE A 17 -14.75 21.97 -15.19
N CYS A 18 -14.88 22.67 -14.06
CA CYS A 18 -13.95 22.60 -12.94
C CYS A 18 -14.28 21.46 -11.96
N VAL A 19 -14.96 20.40 -12.41
CA VAL A 19 -15.02 19.16 -11.63
C VAL A 19 -13.59 18.66 -11.53
N THR A 20 -13.06 18.82 -10.32
CA THR A 20 -11.72 18.43 -9.92
C THR A 20 -11.36 17.07 -10.51
N LEU A 21 -10.41 17.04 -11.45
CA LEU A 21 -9.61 15.87 -11.72
C LEU A 21 -8.85 15.54 -10.43
N HIS A 22 -9.51 14.88 -9.48
CA HIS A 22 -8.80 14.11 -8.48
C HIS A 22 -8.17 12.95 -9.24
N ALA A 23 -6.89 13.08 -9.58
CA ALA A 23 -6.10 11.95 -10.03
C ALA A 23 -6.10 10.94 -8.90
N GLN A 24 -6.94 9.90 -9.00
CA GLN A 24 -6.92 8.80 -8.07
C GLN A 24 -5.57 8.11 -8.24
N LYS A 25 -4.69 8.27 -7.25
CA LYS A 25 -3.43 7.54 -7.22
C LYS A 25 -3.77 6.07 -7.04
N HIS A 26 -3.57 5.30 -8.11
CA HIS A 26 -3.72 3.86 -8.07
C HIS A 26 -2.46 3.29 -7.41
N TYR A 27 -2.51 3.17 -6.08
CA TYR A 27 -1.44 2.56 -5.30
C TYR A 27 -1.36 1.07 -5.61
N ILE A 28 -0.14 0.54 -5.60
CA ILE A 28 0.05 -0.85 -6.00
C ILE A 28 -0.45 -1.85 -4.97
N VAL A 29 -0.30 -1.51 -3.68
CA VAL A 29 -0.79 -2.28 -2.54
C VAL A 29 -2.16 -1.73 -2.18
N GLY A 30 -3.20 -2.52 -2.42
CA GLY A 30 -4.56 -2.18 -2.05
C GLY A 30 -4.71 -2.05 -0.53
N CYS A 31 -5.59 -1.15 -0.10
CA CYS A 31 -6.17 -1.25 1.24
C CYS A 31 -7.64 -0.92 1.09
N ALA A 32 -8.50 -1.83 1.56
CA ALA A 32 -9.94 -1.62 1.52
C ALA A 32 -10.35 -0.43 2.41
N ASP A 33 -11.53 0.11 2.12
CA ASP A 33 -12.10 1.26 2.84
C ASP A 33 -12.21 1.00 4.35
N SER A 34 -12.38 2.08 5.13
CA SER A 34 -12.33 2.18 6.61
C SER A 34 -12.90 1.01 7.45
N THR A 35 -13.80 0.19 6.91
CA THR A 35 -14.42 -0.94 7.62
C THR A 35 -13.87 -2.32 7.23
N ALA A 36 -13.24 -2.45 6.06
CA ALA A 36 -12.80 -3.73 5.53
C ALA A 36 -11.36 -4.04 5.92
N ARG A 37 -11.13 -5.29 6.34
CA ARG A 37 -9.82 -5.85 6.64
C ARG A 37 -9.27 -6.45 5.34
N GLN A 38 -8.04 -6.11 5.00
CA GLN A 38 -7.34 -6.71 3.86
C GLN A 38 -6.24 -7.63 4.37
N GLU A 39 -6.09 -8.78 3.72
CA GLU A 39 -5.06 -9.75 4.06
C GLU A 39 -4.16 -10.04 2.88
N TYR A 40 -2.86 -10.10 3.17
CA TYR A 40 -1.84 -10.55 2.24
C TYR A 40 -1.03 -11.65 2.90
N LYS A 41 -0.63 -12.66 2.12
CA LYS A 41 0.52 -13.47 2.50
C LYS A 41 1.77 -12.65 2.19
N MET A 42 2.57 -12.38 3.21
CA MET A 42 3.78 -11.58 3.09
C MET A 42 5.02 -12.42 3.40
N ASN A 43 6.04 -12.29 2.57
CA ASN A 43 7.39 -12.80 2.84
C ASN A 43 8.39 -11.64 2.75
N ILE A 44 9.29 -11.55 3.72
CA ILE A 44 10.48 -10.70 3.71
C ILE A 44 11.68 -11.63 3.64
N GLY A 45 12.19 -11.84 2.43
CA GLY A 45 13.32 -12.70 2.18
C GLY A 45 14.64 -11.94 2.31
N VAL A 46 15.56 -12.47 3.10
CA VAL A 46 16.95 -12.03 3.16
C VAL A 46 17.87 -13.21 2.92
N LYS A 47 19.11 -12.95 2.49
CA LYS A 47 20.07 -13.97 2.01
C LYS A 47 20.11 -15.29 2.81
N ASP A 48 20.00 -15.23 4.14
CA ASP A 48 20.14 -16.39 5.03
C ASP A 48 18.93 -16.62 5.94
N ALA A 49 17.82 -15.89 5.76
CA ALA A 49 16.63 -16.00 6.60
C ALA A 49 15.40 -15.39 5.92
N ASP A 50 14.22 -15.92 6.22
CA ASP A 50 12.96 -15.36 5.75
C ASP A 50 12.04 -15.04 6.94
N VAL A 51 11.27 -13.98 6.80
CA VAL A 51 10.12 -13.70 7.68
C VAL A 51 8.86 -13.81 6.84
N SER A 52 8.11 -14.89 7.03
CA SER A 52 6.84 -15.13 6.36
C SER A 52 5.67 -15.07 7.32
N GLY A 53 4.49 -14.71 6.80
CA GLY A 53 3.26 -14.72 7.57
C GLY A 53 2.09 -14.09 6.84
N ILE A 54 1.02 -13.84 7.59
CA ILE A 54 -0.14 -13.08 7.14
C ILE A 54 0.04 -11.64 7.57
N LEU A 55 0.08 -10.74 6.59
CA LEU A 55 -0.03 -9.31 6.78
C LEU A 55 -1.50 -8.93 6.79
N VAL A 56 -1.99 -8.54 7.96
CA VAL A 56 -3.32 -7.97 8.13
C VAL A 56 -3.22 -6.46 8.07
N MET A 57 -4.05 -5.84 7.24
CA MET A 57 -4.12 -4.40 7.05
C MET A 57 -5.53 -3.89 7.35
N LYS A 58 -5.59 -2.77 8.07
CA LYS A 58 -6.85 -2.08 8.34
C LYS A 58 -6.65 -0.57 8.32
N SER A 59 -7.52 0.11 7.60
CA SER A 59 -7.60 1.57 7.61
C SER A 59 -8.07 2.08 8.99
N ASP A 60 -7.44 3.12 9.51
CA ASP A 60 -7.86 3.82 10.72
C ASP A 60 -8.82 4.99 10.41
N SER A 61 -9.34 5.63 11.47
CA SER A 61 -10.28 6.76 11.32
C SER A 61 -9.67 7.98 10.64
N ASP A 62 -8.34 8.10 10.67
CA ASP A 62 -7.59 9.25 10.16
C ASP A 62 -7.10 9.01 8.73
N GLY A 63 -7.51 7.88 8.13
CA GLY A 63 -7.14 7.44 6.78
C GLY A 63 -5.75 6.80 6.70
N GLY A 64 -5.06 6.64 7.83
CA GLY A 64 -3.84 5.84 7.92
C GLY A 64 -4.15 4.34 7.85
N ILE A 65 -3.11 3.53 7.72
CA ILE A 65 -3.24 2.06 7.69
C ILE A 65 -2.46 1.48 8.84
N LYS A 66 -3.09 0.61 9.64
CA LYS A 66 -2.43 -0.22 10.64
C LYS A 66 -2.18 -1.60 10.05
N CYS A 67 -0.95 -2.07 10.22
CA CYS A 67 -0.46 -3.30 9.63
C CYS A 67 0.12 -4.21 10.71
N ALA A 68 -0.23 -5.49 10.67
CA ALA A 68 0.33 -6.51 11.54
C ALA A 68 0.73 -7.73 10.71
N LEU A 69 2.03 -8.04 10.68
CA LEU A 69 2.57 -9.26 10.10
C LEU A 69 2.72 -10.31 11.21
N MET A 70 1.98 -11.40 11.07
CA MET A 70 1.97 -12.49 12.05
C MET A 70 2.33 -13.80 11.35
N ASN A 71 3.18 -14.60 11.95
CA ASN A 71 3.47 -15.94 11.44
C ASN A 71 2.31 -16.92 11.71
N GLU A 72 2.49 -18.17 11.32
CA GLU A 72 1.48 -19.24 11.42
C GLU A 72 1.11 -19.60 12.87
N PHE A 73 1.94 -19.20 13.85
CA PHE A 73 1.71 -19.41 15.27
C PHE A 73 1.06 -18.20 15.97
N GLY A 74 0.68 -17.18 15.20
CA GLY A 74 0.12 -15.94 15.75
C GLY A 74 1.15 -15.06 16.45
N ILE A 75 2.45 -15.34 16.28
CA ILE A 75 3.51 -14.49 16.80
C ILE A 75 3.67 -13.31 15.84
N SER A 76 3.51 -12.09 16.37
CA SER A 76 3.75 -10.87 15.61
C SER A 76 5.24 -10.73 15.29
N ALA A 77 5.55 -10.69 14.01
CA ALA A 77 6.91 -10.46 13.51
C ALA A 77 7.19 -8.96 13.32
N LEU A 78 6.18 -8.22 12.85
CA LEU A 78 6.33 -6.80 12.50
C LEU A 78 4.96 -6.12 12.55
N ASN A 79 4.82 -5.08 13.37
CA ASN A 79 3.67 -4.18 13.32
C ASN A 79 4.15 -2.81 12.88
N PHE A 80 3.41 -2.18 11.98
CA PHE A 80 3.73 -0.86 11.49
C PHE A 80 2.46 -0.09 11.13
N SER A 81 2.61 1.20 10.92
CA SER A 81 1.54 2.01 10.36
C SER A 81 2.03 2.84 9.18
N VAL A 82 1.12 3.07 8.25
CA VAL A 82 1.32 3.86 7.05
C VAL A 82 0.49 5.13 7.20
N SER A 83 1.08 6.29 6.91
CA SER A 83 0.36 7.56 6.92
C SER A 83 -0.74 7.60 5.85
N SER A 84 -1.72 8.49 6.01
CA SER A 84 -2.84 8.64 5.07
C SER A 84 -2.41 9.05 3.65
N ASP A 85 -1.29 9.77 3.51
CA ASP A 85 -0.69 10.09 2.21
C ASP A 85 0.19 8.95 1.62
N ARG A 86 0.29 7.84 2.37
CA ARG A 86 1.12 6.66 2.12
C ARG A 86 2.64 6.87 2.03
N ARG A 87 3.14 8.06 2.40
CA ARG A 87 4.56 8.41 2.23
C ARG A 87 5.43 8.07 3.42
N LYS A 88 4.86 7.84 4.60
CA LYS A 88 5.59 7.60 5.84
C LYS A 88 5.17 6.29 6.45
N VAL A 89 6.17 5.57 6.95
CA VAL A 89 5.96 4.36 7.77
C VAL A 89 6.52 4.56 9.17
N GLU A 90 5.75 4.13 10.15
CA GLU A 90 6.19 4.01 11.54
C GLU A 90 6.24 2.54 11.94
N LEU A 91 7.41 2.05 12.34
CA LEU A 91 7.59 0.69 12.84
C LEU A 91 7.18 0.67 14.32
N VAL A 92 6.01 0.11 14.62
CA VAL A 92 5.43 0.04 15.97
C VAL A 92 6.12 -1.04 16.80
N SER A 93 6.29 -2.23 16.24
CA SER A 93 7.02 -3.32 16.88
C SER A 93 7.73 -4.17 15.84
N VAL A 94 8.93 -4.65 16.17
CA VAL A 94 9.78 -5.44 15.28
C VAL A 94 10.32 -6.61 16.09
N ILE A 95 10.27 -7.83 15.55
CA ILE A 95 10.82 -9.01 16.20
C ILE A 95 12.33 -8.85 16.44
N SER A 96 12.83 -9.43 17.53
CA SER A 96 14.17 -9.17 18.07
C SER A 96 15.32 -9.31 17.06
N PHE A 97 15.27 -10.28 16.15
CA PHE A 97 16.34 -10.48 15.17
C PHE A 97 16.34 -9.43 14.03
N LEU A 98 15.20 -8.80 13.76
CA LEU A 98 15.08 -7.64 12.86
C LEU A 98 15.24 -6.30 13.61
N ASP A 99 15.21 -6.31 14.94
CA ASP A 99 15.32 -5.13 15.80
C ASP A 99 16.77 -4.65 15.98
N LYS A 100 17.45 -4.42 14.85
CA LYS A 100 18.72 -3.72 14.80
C LYS A 100 18.50 -2.38 14.12
N TRP A 101 19.09 -1.31 14.66
CA TRP A 101 18.86 0.07 14.21
C TRP A 101 19.01 0.24 12.69
N TYR A 102 20.00 -0.42 12.08
CA TYR A 102 20.27 -0.34 10.65
C TYR A 102 19.26 -1.15 9.82
N ILE A 103 18.79 -2.30 10.33
CA ILE A 103 17.74 -3.11 9.70
C ILE A 103 16.43 -2.33 9.74
N ARG A 104 16.05 -1.76 10.90
CA ARG A 104 14.88 -0.90 11.04
C ARG A 104 14.87 0.24 10.03
N LYS A 105 16.03 0.88 9.82
CA LYS A 105 16.16 1.97 8.84
C LYS A 105 15.87 1.50 7.41
N VAL A 106 16.38 0.33 7.03
CA VAL A 106 16.12 -0.26 5.70
C VAL A 106 14.67 -0.71 5.57
N LEU A 107 14.14 -1.49 6.53
CA LEU A 107 12.74 -1.92 6.58
C LEU A 107 11.78 -0.75 6.41
N LYS A 108 11.98 0.31 7.20
CA LYS A 108 11.14 1.52 7.11
C LYS A 108 11.16 2.12 5.70
N SER A 109 12.36 2.33 5.14
CA SER A 109 12.50 2.92 3.80
C SER A 109 11.92 2.04 2.69
N ASP A 110 12.01 0.73 2.83
CA ASP A 110 11.46 -0.23 1.86
C ASP A 110 9.95 -0.27 1.92
N LEU A 111 9.37 -0.31 3.13
CA LEU A 111 7.92 -0.24 3.32
C LEU A 111 7.36 1.11 2.87
N GLU A 112 8.05 2.23 3.13
CA GLU A 112 7.66 3.54 2.59
C GLU A 112 7.57 3.52 1.06
N TYR A 113 8.54 2.88 0.39
CA TYR A 113 8.51 2.77 -1.06
C TYR A 113 7.39 1.83 -1.54
N LEU A 114 7.26 0.65 -0.93
CA LEU A 114 6.24 -0.34 -1.26
C LEU A 114 4.82 0.24 -1.18
N PHE A 115 4.51 0.95 -0.09
CA PHE A 115 3.16 1.47 0.15
C PHE A 115 2.86 2.79 -0.56
N SER A 116 3.88 3.56 -0.94
CA SER A 116 3.70 4.81 -1.70
C SER A 116 3.71 4.62 -3.22
N ALA A 117 4.22 3.49 -3.71
CA ALA A 117 4.33 3.21 -5.13
C ALA A 117 2.98 3.07 -5.82
N THR A 118 2.97 3.52 -7.07
CA THR A 118 1.83 3.50 -7.98
C THR A 118 2.17 2.72 -9.25
N GLU A 119 1.19 2.53 -10.14
CA GLU A 119 1.39 1.92 -11.46
C GLU A 119 2.58 2.50 -12.23
N ASP A 120 2.78 3.82 -12.12
CA ASP A 120 3.88 4.51 -12.80
C ASP A 120 5.27 4.09 -12.30
N ASP A 121 5.39 3.45 -11.13
CA ASP A 121 6.66 3.04 -10.53
C ASP A 121 7.05 1.60 -10.88
N LEU A 122 6.15 0.83 -11.52
CA LEU A 122 6.39 -0.56 -11.88
C LEU A 122 7.59 -0.68 -12.83
N GLU A 123 8.43 -1.68 -12.56
CA GLU A 123 9.64 -2.05 -13.30
C GLU A 123 10.74 -0.98 -13.35
N LYS A 124 10.51 0.21 -12.79
CA LYS A 124 11.48 1.29 -12.71
C LYS A 124 12.40 1.09 -11.52
N GLU A 125 13.70 1.30 -11.75
CA GLU A 125 14.67 1.30 -10.67
C GLU A 125 14.72 2.67 -9.98
N ASN A 126 14.50 2.66 -8.67
CA ASN A 126 14.57 3.84 -7.82
C ASN A 126 15.45 3.53 -6.60
N HIS A 127 16.61 4.18 -6.49
CA HIS A 127 17.56 3.98 -5.38
C HIS A 127 17.89 2.49 -5.10
N SER A 128 18.15 1.71 -6.15
CA SER A 128 18.40 0.25 -6.10
C SER A 128 17.20 -0.59 -5.67
N LYS A 129 15.98 -0.04 -5.72
CA LYS A 129 14.72 -0.73 -5.48
C LYS A 129 13.95 -0.86 -6.79
N VAL A 130 13.34 -2.02 -7.01
CA VAL A 130 12.47 -2.27 -8.17
C VAL A 130 11.20 -2.92 -7.65
N ILE A 131 10.06 -2.43 -8.12
CA ILE A 131 8.75 -3.03 -7.83
C ILE A 131 8.24 -3.71 -9.09
N ARG A 132 7.68 -4.90 -8.93
CA ARG A 132 6.98 -5.65 -9.98
C ARG A 132 5.62 -6.05 -9.46
N ARG A 133 4.67 -6.21 -10.38
CA ARG A 133 3.38 -6.81 -10.10
C ARG A 133 3.17 -8.01 -11.02
N ASP A 134 2.82 -9.12 -10.40
CA ASP A 134 2.26 -10.31 -11.05
C ASP A 134 0.73 -10.31 -10.80
N ASP A 135 -0.01 -11.22 -11.43
CA ASP A 135 -1.49 -11.26 -11.40
C ASP A 135 -2.12 -11.12 -10.00
N THR A 136 -1.47 -11.68 -8.97
CA THR A 136 -1.95 -11.67 -7.58
C THR A 136 -0.92 -11.15 -6.57
N SER A 137 0.27 -10.77 -7.02
CA SER A 137 1.40 -10.53 -6.14
C SER A 137 2.12 -9.22 -6.47
N VAL A 138 2.50 -8.49 -5.43
CA VAL A 138 3.40 -7.35 -5.53
C VAL A 138 4.76 -7.75 -4.96
N ILE A 139 5.81 -7.51 -5.74
CA ILE A 139 7.18 -7.88 -5.39
C ILE A 139 8.02 -6.60 -5.35
N LEU A 140 8.65 -6.33 -4.22
CA LEU A 140 9.67 -5.28 -4.07
C LEU A 140 11.04 -5.94 -3.88
N GLU A 141 11.98 -5.63 -4.76
CA GLU A 141 13.37 -6.06 -4.67
C GLU A 141 14.26 -4.88 -4.29
N ASN A 142 14.96 -4.98 -3.16
CA ASN A 142 16.02 -4.05 -2.75
C ASN A 142 17.39 -4.68 -3.04
N LYS A 143 17.94 -4.36 -4.23
CA LYS A 143 19.20 -4.92 -4.74
C LYS A 143 20.40 -4.54 -3.89
N LYS A 144 20.35 -3.39 -3.20
CA LYS A 144 21.47 -2.92 -2.37
C LYS A 144 21.71 -3.81 -1.16
N TYR A 145 20.64 -4.32 -0.56
CA TYR A 145 20.69 -5.13 0.66
C TYR A 145 20.30 -6.59 0.43
N ASN A 146 19.98 -6.98 -0.81
CA ASN A 146 19.48 -8.31 -1.18
C ASN A 146 18.27 -8.71 -0.32
N ILE A 147 17.28 -7.82 -0.27
CA ILE A 147 16.01 -8.03 0.44
C ILE A 147 14.90 -8.07 -0.59
N THR A 148 14.02 -9.06 -0.50
CA THR A 148 12.84 -9.17 -1.34
C THR A 148 11.59 -9.20 -0.46
N TYR A 149 10.60 -8.38 -0.80
CA TYR A 149 9.29 -8.39 -0.18
C TYR A 149 8.29 -8.91 -1.20
N THR A 150 7.51 -9.92 -0.84
CA THR A 150 6.43 -10.44 -1.68
C THR A 150 5.13 -10.33 -0.90
N LEU A 151 4.13 -9.67 -1.49
CA LEU A 151 2.77 -9.56 -0.97
C LEU A 151 1.83 -10.24 -1.97
N GLU A 152 1.27 -11.38 -1.59
CA GLU A 152 0.27 -12.12 -2.37
C GLU A 152 -1.11 -11.85 -1.77
N GLU A 153 -2.04 -11.33 -2.56
CA GLU A 153 -3.39 -11.02 -2.10
C GLU A 153 -4.15 -12.29 -1.75
N LEU A 154 -4.70 -12.36 -0.54
CA LEU A 154 -5.59 -13.44 -0.15
C LEU A 154 -7.01 -13.05 -0.55
N LYS A 155 -7.54 -13.71 -1.59
CA LYS A 155 -8.95 -13.58 -1.95
C LYS A 155 -9.79 -14.19 -0.82
N ASP A 156 -10.72 -13.41 -0.27
CA ASP A 156 -11.78 -13.97 0.56
C ASP A 156 -12.53 -15.03 -0.26
N LYS A 157 -12.53 -16.28 0.23
CA LYS A 157 -13.28 -17.38 -0.37
C LYS A 157 -14.77 -17.32 -0.01
N ASP A 158 -15.35 -16.12 0.05
CA ASP A 158 -16.70 -15.92 0.56
C ASP A 158 -17.72 -15.63 -0.55
N TYR A 159 -17.69 -16.33 -1.69
CA TYR A 159 -18.83 -16.42 -2.64
C TYR A 159 -18.81 -17.68 -3.53
N GLU A 160 -18.81 -18.89 -2.96
CA GLU A 160 -19.25 -20.12 -3.68
C GLU A 160 -20.07 -21.08 -2.80
N VAL A 161 -20.91 -20.57 -1.90
CA VAL A 161 -21.93 -21.40 -1.24
C VAL A 161 -23.28 -20.68 -1.25
N ALA A 162 -23.91 -20.61 -2.42
CA ALA A 162 -25.36 -20.62 -2.62
C ALA A 162 -25.70 -20.43 -4.12
N GLN A 163 -25.72 -21.53 -4.88
CA GLN A 163 -26.63 -21.69 -6.02
C GLN A 163 -27.29 -23.06 -5.92
#